data_AF-A0A421JPW3-F1
#
_entry.id   AF-A0A421JPW3-F1
#
_cell.length_a   1.000
_cell.length_b   1.000
_cell.length_c   1.000
_cell.angle_alpha   90.00
_cell.angle_beta   90.00
_cell.angle_gamma   90.00
#
_symmetry.space_group_name_H-M   'P 1'
#
loop_
_entity.id
_entity.type
_entity.pdbx_description
1 polymer ?
#
loop_
_entity_poly.entity_id
_entity_poly.type
_entity_poly.pdbx_seq_one_letter_code
_entity_poly.pdbx_strand_id
1 'polypeptide(L)'
;MIPRSRTSKKNKTRSTSQSISVGLFAAFRGFLLGYDTWTMRDCTFKPLLPLSSQNTDINIMGLEDNKFLQKFINFGEKKAGSTTRGILVGLFAAFGGFLFGYDTGTISGILAMDFVKQNFPNAGKGDFSSGEKSLIVSILSAGTFCGALSAPMFSDRIGRRWTLIISTMIVFNLGVLLQTIATSNPLLIAGRAIAGLGVGLISAVVPLYIAETTPKWIRGAIVSSYQWAITIGLLVAAVANKCTEGRKDSGSYRIPIALQFAWALILSIGMFLLPETPRFWVSKSDEVKAKDSLRRLRKLPIDHPDLIEEYEDIKANFEFESQFGNTSWAQVFKNVNKQHRRLFMGVTIHALQQLTGINFIFYYGTTFFKSSGIKNPFTIQMATNIVNVGMTFPGVALVETIGRRKLLLSGSVVMSVSQLLVASVGVATDSRAANQCLVAFSCIFIAGFAATWGPLCWAVVSESYSLNVRQKSVALCTASNWLWNFAIGYSTPYMVDSGKGNANLGSKVFFIWGGFNVIGGIFVYLFVYETKGLSLEQIDEMYLMVDKAWESYKFVPSSHAFRDENVFGPSGEKPKTEHSVEDSIEQV
;
A
#
# COMPACT_ATOMS: atom_id res chain seq x y z
N MET A 1 -21.43 -32.01 57.15
CA MET A 1 -20.62 -32.64 56.08
C MET A 1 -20.16 -31.57 55.10
N ILE A 2 -18.85 -31.45 54.92
CA ILE A 2 -18.11 -30.56 54.00
C ILE A 2 -18.02 -31.28 52.60
N PRO A 3 -17.41 -30.76 51.50
CA PRO A 3 -18.00 -29.97 50.40
C PRO A 3 -17.58 -30.45 48.97
N ARG A 4 -17.65 -29.54 47.95
CA ARG A 4 -16.93 -29.43 46.63
C ARG A 4 -17.81 -29.64 45.37
N SER A 5 -17.65 -28.97 44.22
CA SER A 5 -16.78 -27.85 43.75
C SER A 5 -17.19 -27.38 42.34
N ARG A 6 -16.85 -26.11 42.02
CA ARG A 6 -16.85 -25.44 40.69
C ARG A 6 -15.92 -26.09 39.64
N THR A 7 -16.29 -26.01 38.35
CA THR A 7 -15.40 -25.80 37.17
C THR A 7 -16.22 -25.22 35.99
N SER A 8 -16.09 -23.94 35.64
CA SER A 8 -15.21 -23.36 34.58
C SER A 8 -15.42 -23.93 33.15
N LYS A 9 -16.24 -23.25 32.33
CA LYS A 9 -16.16 -23.28 30.85
C LYS A 9 -15.46 -22.00 30.36
N LYS A 10 -14.13 -22.01 30.37
CA LYS A 10 -13.26 -21.10 29.61
C LYS A 10 -12.48 -21.95 28.61
N ASN A 11 -12.53 -21.55 27.34
CA ASN A 11 -11.62 -21.86 26.21
C ASN A 11 -12.36 -22.39 24.97
N LYS A 12 -12.82 -21.46 24.12
CA LYS A 12 -13.04 -21.73 22.68
C LYS A 12 -12.58 -20.60 21.75
N THR A 13 -11.82 -19.62 22.24
CA THR A 13 -11.43 -18.42 21.49
C THR A 13 -9.92 -18.28 21.23
N ARG A 14 -9.11 -19.30 21.55
CA ARG A 14 -7.63 -19.25 21.35
C ARG A 14 -7.12 -19.95 20.08
N SER A 15 -7.94 -20.70 19.36
CA SER A 15 -7.49 -21.55 18.23
C SER A 15 -7.47 -20.82 16.88
N THR A 16 -8.33 -19.82 16.67
CA THR A 16 -8.47 -19.20 15.34
C THR A 16 -7.35 -18.21 15.00
N SER A 17 -6.76 -17.54 16.00
CA SER A 17 -5.64 -16.60 15.77
C SER A 17 -4.29 -17.31 15.58
N GLN A 18 -4.10 -18.51 16.13
CA GLN A 18 -2.89 -19.32 15.88
C GLN A 18 -2.90 -19.96 14.49
N SER A 19 -4.09 -20.28 13.95
CA SER A 19 -4.22 -20.98 12.67
C SER A 19 -3.75 -20.14 11.47
N ILE A 20 -3.89 -18.81 11.54
CA ILE A 20 -3.46 -17.90 10.45
C ILE A 20 -1.94 -17.68 10.47
N SER A 21 -1.32 -17.56 11.65
CA SER A 21 0.14 -17.44 11.79
C SER A 21 0.87 -18.75 11.43
N VAL A 22 0.26 -19.90 11.74
CA VAL A 22 0.80 -21.23 11.40
C VAL A 22 0.67 -21.52 9.91
N GLY A 23 -0.39 -21.07 9.24
CA GLY A 23 -0.54 -21.22 7.78
C GLY A 23 0.55 -20.50 6.98
N LEU A 24 0.93 -19.28 7.40
CA LEU A 24 2.03 -18.53 6.80
C LEU A 24 3.40 -19.21 7.07
N PHE A 25 3.59 -19.74 8.28
CA PHE A 25 4.81 -20.48 8.65
C PHE A 25 4.92 -21.85 7.96
N ALA A 26 3.80 -22.53 7.70
CA ALA A 26 3.77 -23.81 6.98
C ALA A 26 4.10 -23.62 5.50
N ALA A 27 3.57 -22.55 4.87
CA ALA A 27 3.98 -22.13 3.53
C ALA A 27 5.47 -21.74 3.48
N PHE A 28 5.99 -21.12 4.54
CA PHE A 28 7.42 -20.78 4.68
C PHE A 28 8.31 -22.01 4.93
N ARG A 29 7.80 -23.04 5.62
CA ARG A 29 8.53 -24.31 5.84
C ARG A 29 8.62 -25.15 4.57
N GLY A 30 7.56 -25.16 3.75
CA GLY A 30 7.58 -25.75 2.41
C GLY A 30 8.54 -25.03 1.44
N PHE A 31 8.83 -23.76 1.69
CA PHE A 31 9.81 -22.98 0.94
C PHE A 31 11.28 -23.23 1.36
N LEU A 32 11.53 -23.58 2.63
CA LEU A 32 12.88 -23.81 3.17
C LEU A 32 13.45 -25.20 2.87
N LEU A 33 12.60 -26.22 2.76
CA LEU A 33 13.04 -27.61 2.61
C LEU A 33 12.94 -28.06 1.15
N GLY A 34 13.77 -27.46 0.30
CA GLY A 34 14.18 -28.11 -0.95
C GLY A 34 15.21 -29.18 -0.63
N TYR A 35 14.78 -30.41 -0.35
CA TYR A 35 15.67 -31.57 -0.29
C TYR A 35 15.06 -32.77 -1.01
N ASP A 36 15.73 -33.12 -2.10
CA ASP A 36 15.84 -34.49 -2.60
C ASP A 36 16.38 -35.38 -1.49
N THR A 37 15.64 -36.43 -1.14
CA THR A 37 16.10 -37.77 -0.67
C THR A 37 14.96 -38.45 0.09
N TRP A 38 14.22 -39.31 -0.62
CA TRP A 38 13.56 -40.45 0.02
C TRP A 38 14.25 -41.71 -0.48
N THR A 39 14.97 -42.36 0.42
CA THR A 39 15.59 -43.68 0.26
C THR A 39 14.48 -44.72 0.08
N MET A 40 14.51 -45.42 -1.06
CA MET A 40 13.70 -46.61 -1.31
C MET A 40 14.21 -47.80 -0.49
N ARG A 41 13.32 -48.46 0.24
CA ARG A 41 13.41 -49.90 0.51
C ARG A 41 12.14 -50.58 -0.03
N ASP A 42 12.40 -51.53 -0.93
CA ASP A 42 11.62 -52.72 -1.26
C ASP A 42 10.16 -52.57 -1.69
N CYS A 43 9.92 -52.64 -3.01
CA CYS A 43 9.11 -53.72 -3.62
C CYS A 43 9.20 -53.67 -5.17
N THR A 44 9.89 -54.69 -5.71
CA THR A 44 9.65 -55.43 -6.97
C THR A 44 9.50 -54.73 -8.34
N PHE A 45 10.44 -55.08 -9.21
CA PHE A 45 10.55 -54.86 -10.65
C PHE A 45 9.34 -55.33 -11.49
N LYS A 46 8.94 -54.52 -12.47
CA LYS A 46 8.45 -54.94 -13.80
C LYS A 46 8.86 -53.88 -14.85
N PRO A 47 9.46 -54.24 -16.01
CA PRO A 47 10.04 -53.25 -16.93
C PRO A 47 9.11 -52.82 -18.08
N LEU A 48 9.23 -51.53 -18.40
CA LEU A 48 9.22 -50.84 -19.71
C LEU A 48 7.92 -50.74 -20.55
N LEU A 49 7.43 -49.49 -20.67
CA LEU A 49 7.15 -48.76 -21.93
C LEU A 49 7.32 -47.23 -21.65
N PRO A 50 7.84 -46.41 -22.59
CA PRO A 50 8.24 -45.03 -22.31
C PRO A 50 7.06 -44.06 -22.45
N LEU A 51 6.70 -43.36 -21.37
CA LEU A 51 5.78 -42.23 -21.41
C LEU A 51 6.55 -40.92 -21.53
N SER A 52 6.21 -40.18 -22.59
CA SER A 52 6.63 -38.83 -22.91
C SER A 52 6.54 -37.87 -21.73
N SER A 53 7.50 -36.95 -21.65
CA SER A 53 7.58 -35.83 -20.70
C SER A 53 6.26 -35.09 -20.54
N GLN A 54 5.55 -35.34 -19.43
CA GLN A 54 4.49 -34.46 -18.96
C GLN A 54 5.05 -33.55 -17.88
N ASN A 55 5.08 -32.25 -18.20
CA ASN A 55 5.22 -31.15 -17.24
C ASN A 55 4.24 -31.35 -16.09
N THR A 56 4.75 -31.63 -14.90
CA THR A 56 4.00 -31.50 -13.65
C THR A 56 4.02 -30.04 -13.22
N ASP A 57 3.13 -29.24 -13.81
CA ASP A 57 2.74 -27.95 -13.26
C ASP A 57 2.05 -28.18 -11.91
N ILE A 58 2.76 -27.92 -10.82
CA ILE A 58 2.18 -27.94 -9.47
C ILE A 58 1.28 -26.70 -9.35
N ASN A 59 0.00 -26.91 -9.58
CA ASN A 59 -1.07 -25.93 -9.53
C ASN A 59 -1.40 -25.56 -8.06
N ILE A 60 -0.56 -24.74 -7.40
CA ILE A 60 -0.70 -24.42 -5.96
C ILE A 60 -1.77 -23.34 -5.68
N MET A 61 -2.43 -22.79 -6.69
CA MET A 61 -3.54 -21.85 -6.44
C MET A 61 -4.57 -21.96 -7.56
N GLY A 62 -5.66 -22.70 -7.33
CA GLY A 62 -6.82 -22.85 -8.23
C GLY A 62 -7.63 -21.56 -8.45
N LEU A 63 -6.98 -20.41 -8.47
CA LEU A 63 -7.53 -19.14 -8.94
C LEU A 63 -7.85 -19.21 -10.45
N GLU A 64 -7.12 -20.07 -11.18
CA GLU A 64 -7.23 -20.25 -12.63
C GLU A 64 -8.53 -20.97 -13.03
N ASP A 65 -9.02 -21.92 -12.22
CA ASP A 65 -10.25 -22.67 -12.47
C ASP A 65 -11.51 -21.93 -12.00
N ASN A 66 -11.33 -20.77 -11.36
CA ASN A 66 -12.44 -20.00 -10.84
C ASN A 66 -13.15 -19.25 -11.97
N LYS A 67 -14.27 -19.82 -12.44
CA LYS A 67 -15.14 -19.25 -13.48
C LYS A 67 -15.52 -17.78 -13.24
N PHE A 68 -15.57 -17.33 -11.99
CA PHE A 68 -15.82 -15.93 -11.65
C PHE A 68 -14.63 -15.04 -12.05
N LEU A 69 -13.40 -15.47 -11.77
CA LEU A 69 -12.19 -14.72 -12.12
C LEU A 69 -11.95 -14.71 -13.64
N GLN A 70 -12.20 -15.83 -14.32
CA GLN A 70 -12.08 -15.92 -15.80
C GLN A 70 -13.02 -14.97 -16.55
N LYS A 71 -14.16 -14.61 -15.95
CA LYS A 71 -15.14 -13.68 -16.55
C LYS A 71 -14.67 -12.22 -16.53
N PHE A 72 -13.75 -11.85 -15.62
CA PHE A 72 -13.35 -10.46 -15.42
C PHE A 72 -11.84 -10.21 -15.59
N ILE A 73 -11.03 -11.28 -15.62
CA ILE A 73 -9.57 -11.24 -15.79
C ILE A 73 -9.26 -11.94 -17.11
N ASN A 74 -8.63 -11.20 -18.03
CA ASN A 74 -8.22 -11.76 -19.31
C ASN A 74 -6.92 -12.57 -19.11
N PHE A 75 -7.06 -13.87 -18.82
CA PHE A 75 -5.94 -14.79 -18.72
C PHE A 75 -5.30 -15.11 -20.09
N GLY A 76 -5.87 -14.59 -21.19
CA GLY A 76 -5.47 -14.89 -22.57
C GLY A 76 -4.11 -14.35 -23.01
N GLU A 77 -3.45 -13.49 -22.23
CA GLU A 77 -2.07 -13.04 -22.49
C GLU A 77 -1.02 -13.81 -21.65
N LYS A 78 -1.20 -15.12 -21.44
CA LYS A 78 -0.14 -15.94 -20.86
C LYS A 78 1.01 -16.08 -21.87
N LYS A 79 1.99 -15.17 -21.80
CA LYS A 79 3.40 -15.49 -22.12
C LYS A 79 3.83 -16.66 -21.23
N ALA A 80 4.63 -17.61 -21.71
CA ALA A 80 5.02 -18.79 -20.95
C ALA A 80 5.67 -18.41 -19.60
N GLY A 81 5.59 -19.31 -18.62
CA GLY A 81 6.25 -19.18 -17.32
C GLY A 81 5.31 -19.12 -16.11
N SER A 82 5.89 -19.34 -14.93
CA SER A 82 5.17 -19.33 -13.66
C SER A 82 4.93 -17.91 -13.17
N THR A 83 3.67 -17.48 -13.24
CA THR A 83 3.20 -16.21 -12.66
C THR A 83 3.20 -16.24 -11.12
N THR A 84 3.10 -17.43 -10.52
CA THR A 84 2.99 -17.64 -9.08
C THR A 84 4.15 -17.03 -8.30
N ARG A 85 5.38 -17.14 -8.81
CA ARG A 85 6.55 -16.61 -8.10
C ARG A 85 6.53 -15.09 -8.04
N GLY A 86 6.24 -14.41 -9.14
CA GLY A 86 6.08 -12.95 -9.16
C GLY A 86 5.00 -12.47 -8.18
N ILE A 87 3.86 -13.17 -8.12
CA ILE A 87 2.78 -12.88 -7.16
C ILE A 87 3.26 -13.03 -5.72
N LEU A 88 3.92 -14.14 -5.38
CA LEU A 88 4.42 -14.38 -4.01
C LEU A 88 5.48 -13.36 -3.59
N VAL A 89 6.39 -12.99 -4.51
CA VAL A 89 7.39 -11.93 -4.28
C VAL A 89 6.70 -10.59 -4.00
N GLY A 90 5.70 -10.22 -4.82
CA GLY A 90 4.93 -8.99 -4.63
C GLY A 90 4.11 -8.98 -3.34
N LEU A 91 3.43 -10.08 -2.99
CA LEU A 91 2.67 -10.21 -1.74
C LEU A 91 3.57 -10.15 -0.51
N PHE A 92 4.77 -10.75 -0.57
CA PHE A 92 5.74 -10.62 0.52
C PHE A 92 6.23 -9.17 0.65
N ALA A 93 6.60 -8.53 -0.46
CA ALA A 93 7.04 -7.14 -0.43
C ALA A 93 5.94 -6.19 0.09
N ALA A 94 4.68 -6.48 -0.20
CA ALA A 94 3.53 -5.75 0.33
C ALA A 94 3.46 -5.74 1.86
N PHE A 95 4.09 -6.71 2.54
CA PHE A 95 4.24 -6.71 4.00
C PHE A 95 4.96 -5.46 4.53
N GLY A 96 5.72 -4.73 3.70
CA GLY A 96 6.25 -3.41 4.09
C GLY A 96 5.17 -2.40 4.48
N GLY A 97 3.93 -2.56 3.99
CA GLY A 97 2.78 -1.77 4.43
C GLY A 97 2.40 -2.04 5.88
N PHE A 98 2.67 -3.25 6.38
CA PHE A 98 2.39 -3.61 7.78
C PHE A 98 3.13 -2.69 8.76
N LEU A 99 4.40 -2.36 8.49
CA LEU A 99 5.20 -1.48 9.34
C LEU A 99 4.60 -0.08 9.44
N PHE A 100 4.18 0.47 8.31
CA PHE A 100 3.47 1.76 8.26
C PHE A 100 2.18 1.66 9.10
N GLY A 101 1.31 0.69 8.80
CA GLY A 101 0.04 0.54 9.51
C GLY A 101 0.20 0.33 11.01
N TYR A 102 1.18 -0.47 11.40
CA TYR A 102 1.44 -0.77 12.80
C TYR A 102 1.91 0.46 13.58
N ASP A 103 2.87 1.25 13.08
CA ASP A 103 3.29 2.47 13.79
C ASP A 103 2.13 3.47 13.93
N THR A 104 1.39 3.68 12.82
CA THR A 104 0.22 4.57 12.76
C THR A 104 -0.84 4.19 13.81
N GLY A 105 -1.15 2.89 13.94
CA GLY A 105 -2.13 2.41 14.90
C GLY A 105 -1.63 2.38 16.33
N THR A 106 -0.31 2.24 16.53
CA THR A 106 0.31 2.11 17.85
C THR A 106 0.18 3.42 18.63
N ILE A 107 0.46 4.56 18.00
CA ILE A 107 0.48 5.85 18.69
C ILE A 107 -0.89 6.29 19.23
N SER A 108 -1.97 5.95 18.51
CA SER A 108 -3.35 6.28 18.92
C SER A 108 -3.72 5.67 20.27
N GLY A 109 -3.29 4.44 20.54
CA GLY A 109 -3.52 3.79 21.82
C GLY A 109 -2.58 4.28 22.91
N ILE A 110 -1.30 4.48 22.60
CA ILE A 110 -0.28 4.95 23.56
C ILE A 110 -0.66 6.29 24.18
N LEU A 111 -1.14 7.25 23.37
CA LEU A 111 -1.58 8.56 23.86
C LEU A 111 -2.82 8.46 24.76
N ALA A 112 -3.58 7.38 24.67
CA ALA A 112 -4.77 7.14 25.48
C ALA A 112 -4.49 6.35 26.78
N MET A 113 -3.28 5.78 26.96
CA MET A 113 -2.91 4.98 28.13
C MET A 113 -2.65 5.83 29.39
N ASP A 114 -3.18 5.38 30.53
CA ASP A 114 -3.10 6.14 31.78
C ASP A 114 -1.66 6.30 32.30
N PHE A 115 -0.83 5.26 32.18
CA PHE A 115 0.58 5.32 32.60
C PHE A 115 1.37 6.38 31.80
N VAL A 116 1.09 6.48 30.51
CA VAL A 116 1.77 7.43 29.62
C VAL A 116 1.35 8.86 29.97
N LYS A 117 0.05 9.09 30.14
CA LYS A 117 -0.51 10.38 30.57
C LYS A 117 0.02 10.86 31.93
N GLN A 118 0.35 9.95 32.84
CA GLN A 118 0.85 10.35 34.16
C GLN A 118 2.34 10.74 34.17
N ASN A 119 3.13 10.26 33.20
CA ASN A 119 4.59 10.32 33.26
C ASN A 119 5.26 11.11 32.13
N PHE A 120 4.59 11.27 30.97
CA PHE A 120 5.18 11.89 29.79
C PHE A 120 4.86 13.39 29.60
N PRO A 121 3.65 13.90 29.92
CA PRO A 121 3.33 15.32 29.72
C PRO A 121 4.26 16.26 30.52
N ASN A 122 4.72 17.34 29.88
CA ASN A 122 5.61 18.32 30.50
C ASN A 122 4.90 19.17 31.57
N ALA A 123 3.57 19.30 31.48
CA ALA A 123 2.74 20.09 32.38
C ALA A 123 2.36 19.37 33.70
N GLY A 124 2.87 18.15 33.95
CA GLY A 124 2.58 17.34 35.14
C GLY A 124 1.63 16.17 34.88
N LYS A 125 1.00 15.63 35.94
CA LYS A 125 0.06 14.49 35.85
C LYS A 125 -1.24 14.95 35.19
N GLY A 126 -1.55 14.48 33.99
CA GLY A 126 -2.79 14.86 33.29
C GLY A 126 -2.85 14.42 31.84
N ASP A 127 -3.82 14.93 31.09
CA ASP A 127 -3.87 14.72 29.64
C ASP A 127 -2.82 15.59 28.93
N PHE A 128 -2.27 15.08 27.82
CA PHE A 128 -1.37 15.84 26.95
C PHE A 128 -2.05 17.13 26.45
N SER A 129 -1.28 18.21 26.38
CA SER A 129 -1.71 19.42 25.67
C SER A 129 -1.92 19.15 24.19
N SER A 130 -2.74 19.96 23.51
CA SER A 130 -2.96 19.82 22.06
C SER A 130 -1.64 19.93 21.29
N GLY A 131 -0.70 20.77 21.73
CA GLY A 131 0.64 20.87 21.11
C GLY A 131 1.50 19.63 21.28
N GLU A 132 1.51 19.01 22.46
CA GLU A 132 2.25 17.76 22.68
C GLU A 132 1.68 16.60 21.86
N LYS A 133 0.33 16.44 21.86
CA LYS A 133 -0.33 15.42 21.03
C LYS A 133 0.03 15.63 19.55
N SER A 134 -0.11 16.87 19.07
CA SER A 134 0.14 17.24 17.68
C SER A 134 1.56 16.88 17.28
N LEU A 135 2.56 17.25 18.10
CA LEU A 135 3.96 16.98 17.81
C LEU A 135 4.29 15.48 17.87
N ILE A 136 3.84 14.76 18.90
CA ILE A 136 4.13 13.32 19.06
C ILE A 136 3.55 12.52 17.88
N VAL A 137 2.34 12.85 17.43
CA VAL A 137 1.70 12.16 16.30
C VAL A 137 2.34 12.57 14.98
N SER A 138 2.45 13.88 14.72
CA SER A 138 2.83 14.37 13.40
C SER A 138 4.32 14.21 13.08
N ILE A 139 5.22 14.20 14.07
CA ILE A 139 6.67 14.18 13.80
C ILE A 139 7.13 12.97 12.99
N LEU A 140 6.44 11.82 13.15
CA LEU A 140 6.68 10.65 12.31
C LEU A 140 6.45 10.99 10.83
N SER A 141 5.36 11.69 10.53
CA SER A 141 5.00 12.10 9.16
C SER A 141 5.99 13.09 8.55
N ALA A 142 6.62 13.95 9.38
CA ALA A 142 7.72 14.79 8.93
C ALA A 142 8.95 13.95 8.58
N GLY A 143 9.27 12.94 9.40
CA GLY A 143 10.32 11.97 9.10
C GLY A 143 10.04 11.19 7.80
N THR A 144 8.81 10.69 7.61
CA THR A 144 8.44 9.96 6.40
C THR A 144 8.44 10.83 5.15
N PHE A 145 8.09 12.12 5.26
CA PHE A 145 8.21 13.07 4.16
C PHE A 145 9.66 13.16 3.66
N CYS A 146 10.61 13.40 4.57
CA CYS A 146 12.04 13.44 4.26
C CYS A 146 12.56 12.07 3.77
N GLY A 147 12.09 10.98 4.37
CA GLY A 147 12.42 9.62 3.95
C GLY A 147 11.96 9.32 2.52
N ALA A 148 10.74 9.72 2.16
CA ALA A 148 10.20 9.53 0.82
C ALA A 148 10.99 10.33 -0.23
N LEU A 149 11.31 11.60 0.04
CA LEU A 149 12.11 12.43 -0.87
C LEU A 149 13.54 11.91 -1.06
N SER A 150 14.10 11.28 -0.03
CA SER A 150 15.44 10.68 -0.11
C SER A 150 15.47 9.29 -0.76
N ALA A 151 14.32 8.62 -0.92
CA ALA A 151 14.23 7.28 -1.50
C ALA A 151 14.93 7.11 -2.86
N PRO A 152 14.83 8.04 -3.83
CA PRO A 152 15.52 7.91 -5.11
C PRO A 152 17.04 7.90 -4.98
N MET A 153 17.61 8.60 -3.98
CA MET A 153 19.06 8.63 -3.78
C MET A 153 19.62 7.25 -3.41
N PHE A 154 18.82 6.41 -2.76
CA PHE A 154 19.19 5.04 -2.40
C PHE A 154 18.73 4.06 -3.48
N SER A 155 17.43 4.05 -3.82
CA SER A 155 16.82 3.04 -4.71
C SER A 155 17.37 3.07 -6.15
N ASP A 156 17.73 4.25 -6.68
CA ASP A 156 18.36 4.35 -8.00
C ASP A 156 19.85 3.96 -7.98
N ARG A 157 20.51 3.99 -6.82
CA ARG A 157 21.95 3.68 -6.68
C ARG A 157 22.22 2.23 -6.31
N ILE A 158 21.62 1.78 -5.21
CA ILE A 158 21.88 0.46 -4.60
C ILE A 158 20.81 -0.59 -4.92
N GLY A 159 19.71 -0.18 -5.56
CA GLY A 159 18.59 -1.05 -5.89
C GLY A 159 17.44 -0.98 -4.88
N ARG A 160 16.27 -1.48 -5.30
CA ARG A 160 15.04 -1.43 -4.50
C ARG A 160 15.16 -2.38 -3.30
N ARG A 161 15.68 -3.60 -3.53
CA ARG A 161 15.84 -4.64 -2.50
C ARG A 161 16.73 -4.17 -1.35
N TRP A 162 17.92 -3.67 -1.65
CA TRP A 162 18.85 -3.23 -0.61
C TRP A 162 18.37 -1.98 0.12
N THR A 163 17.69 -1.07 -0.59
CA THR A 163 17.04 0.09 0.05
C THR A 163 16.00 -0.34 1.08
N LEU A 164 15.17 -1.34 0.77
CA LEU A 164 14.20 -1.89 1.73
C LEU A 164 14.86 -2.57 2.94
N ILE A 165 15.94 -3.32 2.72
CA ILE A 165 16.69 -3.96 3.81
C ILE A 165 17.32 -2.92 4.75
N ILE A 166 18.03 -1.93 4.20
CA ILE A 166 18.75 -0.91 5.00
C ILE A 166 17.75 -0.02 5.75
N SER A 167 16.70 0.44 5.07
CA SER A 167 15.68 1.29 5.69
C SER A 167 14.97 0.59 6.84
N THR A 168 14.66 -0.71 6.69
CA THR A 168 13.94 -1.47 7.71
C THR A 168 14.86 -1.94 8.84
N MET A 169 15.99 -2.56 8.50
CA MET A 169 16.86 -3.23 9.47
C MET A 169 17.66 -2.25 10.33
N ILE A 170 18.02 -1.10 9.77
CA ILE A 170 18.86 -0.09 10.42
C ILE A 170 18.03 1.13 10.83
N VAL A 171 17.50 1.89 9.85
CA VAL A 171 16.91 3.21 10.12
C VAL A 171 15.64 3.09 10.97
N PHE A 172 14.70 2.24 10.56
CA PHE A 172 13.44 2.03 11.27
C PHE A 172 13.67 1.44 12.67
N ASN A 173 14.44 0.36 12.78
CA ASN A 173 14.76 -0.27 14.06
C ASN A 173 15.50 0.66 15.03
N LEU A 174 16.39 1.53 14.55
CA LEU A 174 17.01 2.55 15.39
C LEU A 174 15.97 3.50 15.97
N GLY A 175 15.01 3.96 15.16
CA GLY A 175 13.90 4.77 15.63
C GLY A 175 13.04 4.05 16.66
N VAL A 176 12.71 2.77 16.43
CA VAL A 176 11.95 1.93 17.37
C VAL A 176 12.71 1.72 18.69
N LEU A 177 14.04 1.55 18.63
CA LEU A 177 14.89 1.41 19.82
C LEU A 177 14.80 2.64 20.71
N LEU A 178 14.99 3.82 20.12
CA LEU A 178 14.89 5.10 20.84
C LEU A 178 13.51 5.29 21.46
N GLN A 179 12.44 4.95 20.73
CA GLN A 179 11.07 4.98 21.26
C GLN A 179 10.86 3.99 22.41
N THR A 180 11.47 2.80 22.35
CA THR A 180 11.31 1.75 23.37
C THR A 180 12.01 2.11 24.67
N ILE A 181 13.20 2.71 24.60
CA ILE A 181 13.96 3.13 25.78
C ILE A 181 13.52 4.49 26.32
N ALA A 182 12.72 5.25 25.57
CA ALA A 182 12.26 6.57 25.95
C ALA A 182 11.57 6.57 27.32
N THR A 183 12.04 7.43 28.22
CA THR A 183 11.42 7.73 29.52
C THR A 183 10.78 9.11 29.56
N SER A 184 10.95 9.90 28.51
CA SER A 184 10.46 11.27 28.37
C SER A 184 10.09 11.59 26.92
N ASN A 185 9.30 12.66 26.73
CA ASN A 185 8.83 13.10 25.41
C ASN A 185 9.94 13.34 24.38
N PRO A 186 11.06 14.03 24.69
CA PRO A 186 12.06 14.36 23.67
C PRO A 186 12.65 13.13 22.97
N LEU A 187 12.98 12.08 23.74
CA LEU A 187 13.57 10.86 23.17
C LEU A 187 12.53 10.05 22.38
N LEU A 188 11.27 10.04 22.83
CA LEU A 188 10.17 9.43 22.08
C LEU A 188 9.98 10.15 20.73
N ILE A 189 9.95 11.48 20.73
CA ILE A 189 9.79 12.32 19.53
C ILE A 189 10.96 12.12 18.56
N ALA A 190 12.20 12.12 19.04
CA ALA A 190 13.38 11.88 18.23
C ALA A 190 13.36 10.47 17.59
N GLY A 191 13.00 9.45 18.38
CA GLY A 191 12.83 8.09 17.88
C GLY A 191 11.74 7.97 16.82
N ARG A 192 10.63 8.71 16.97
CA ARG A 192 9.55 8.78 15.97
C ARG A 192 9.99 9.45 14.68
N ALA A 193 10.77 10.54 14.75
CA ALA A 193 11.33 11.18 13.57
C ALA A 193 12.23 10.22 12.77
N ILE A 194 13.10 9.47 13.46
CA ILE A 194 14.03 8.51 12.84
C ILE A 194 13.27 7.30 12.27
N ALA A 195 12.30 6.74 13.01
CA ALA A 195 11.46 5.67 12.51
C ALA A 195 10.68 6.13 11.26
N GLY A 196 10.21 7.38 11.26
CA GLY A 196 9.56 8.02 10.14
C GLY A 196 10.45 8.03 8.89
N LEU A 197 11.73 8.38 9.00
CA LEU A 197 12.67 8.32 7.86
C LEU A 197 12.70 6.91 7.22
N GLY A 198 12.73 5.86 8.06
CA GLY A 198 12.67 4.47 7.60
C GLY A 198 11.36 4.15 6.88
N VAL A 199 10.21 4.48 7.47
CA VAL A 199 8.89 4.24 6.86
C VAL A 199 8.71 5.05 5.56
N GLY A 200 9.27 6.25 5.47
CA GLY A 200 9.27 7.07 4.25
C GLY A 200 9.99 6.40 3.09
N LEU A 201 11.17 5.84 3.34
CA LEU A 201 11.90 5.05 2.35
C LEU A 201 11.11 3.81 1.92
N ILE A 202 10.55 3.06 2.87
CA ILE A 202 9.77 1.85 2.61
C ILE A 202 8.53 2.17 1.76
N SER A 203 7.77 3.20 2.13
CA SER A 203 6.52 3.56 1.44
C SER A 203 6.72 4.06 0.00
N ALA A 204 7.86 4.66 -0.32
CA ALA A 204 8.18 5.05 -1.70
C ALA A 204 8.72 3.89 -2.55
N VAL A 205 9.35 2.88 -1.94
CA VAL A 205 10.04 1.80 -2.67
C VAL A 205 9.19 0.52 -2.78
N VAL A 206 8.37 0.18 -1.78
CA VAL A 206 7.57 -1.06 -1.81
C VAL A 206 6.57 -1.10 -2.97
N PRO A 207 5.70 -0.09 -3.19
CA PRO A 207 4.74 -0.14 -4.31
C PRO A 207 5.46 -0.26 -5.65
N LEU A 208 6.61 0.40 -5.79
CA LEU A 208 7.43 0.31 -6.99
C LEU A 208 8.01 -1.09 -7.18
N TYR A 209 8.61 -1.67 -6.14
CA TYR A 209 9.16 -3.03 -6.20
C TYR A 209 8.09 -4.05 -6.60
N ILE A 210 6.88 -3.92 -6.06
CA ILE A 210 5.75 -4.77 -6.43
C ILE A 210 5.36 -4.57 -7.89
N ALA A 211 5.21 -3.32 -8.35
CA ALA A 211 4.84 -3.01 -9.73
C ALA A 211 5.88 -3.51 -10.75
N GLU A 212 7.16 -3.48 -10.39
CA GLU A 212 8.28 -3.91 -11.24
C GLU A 212 8.49 -5.43 -11.29
N THR A 213 7.99 -6.19 -10.30
CA THR A 213 8.14 -7.66 -10.21
C THR A 213 6.89 -8.45 -10.62
N THR A 214 5.72 -7.82 -10.49
CA THR A 214 4.41 -8.48 -10.71
C THR A 214 4.00 -8.45 -12.20
N PRO A 215 3.38 -9.53 -12.72
CA PRO A 215 2.80 -9.54 -14.07
C PRO A 215 1.71 -8.49 -14.27
N LYS A 216 1.58 -7.99 -15.51
CA LYS A 216 0.69 -6.87 -15.86
C LYS A 216 -0.77 -7.08 -15.47
N TRP A 217 -1.32 -8.28 -15.65
CA TRP A 217 -2.74 -8.57 -15.50
C TRP A 217 -3.26 -8.58 -14.05
N ILE A 218 -2.37 -8.73 -13.05
CA ILE A 218 -2.71 -8.72 -11.61
C ILE A 218 -1.97 -7.62 -10.84
N ARG A 219 -1.23 -6.76 -11.56
CA ARG A 219 -0.34 -5.77 -10.94
C ARG A 219 -1.08 -4.89 -9.94
N GLY A 220 -2.26 -4.38 -10.31
CA GLY A 220 -3.04 -3.49 -9.45
C GLY A 220 -3.49 -4.17 -8.16
N ALA A 221 -3.94 -5.42 -8.23
CA ALA A 221 -4.34 -6.20 -7.06
C ALA A 221 -3.16 -6.45 -6.12
N ILE A 222 -1.98 -6.84 -6.64
CA ILE A 222 -0.82 -7.08 -5.79
C ILE A 222 -0.27 -5.76 -5.21
N VAL A 223 -0.24 -4.67 -5.97
CA VAL A 223 0.09 -3.35 -5.41
C VAL A 223 -0.93 -2.94 -4.35
N SER A 224 -2.22 -3.18 -4.57
CA SER A 224 -3.29 -2.90 -3.60
C SER A 224 -3.16 -3.73 -2.32
N SER A 225 -2.51 -4.89 -2.37
CA SER A 225 -2.21 -5.69 -1.18
C SER A 225 -1.26 -4.97 -0.21
N TYR A 226 -0.49 -3.99 -0.67
CA TYR A 226 0.28 -3.07 0.19
C TYR A 226 -0.64 -2.32 1.15
N GLN A 227 -1.74 -1.75 0.65
CA GLN A 227 -2.74 -1.11 1.49
C GLN A 227 -3.40 -2.12 2.44
N TRP A 228 -3.68 -3.34 1.96
CA TRP A 228 -4.23 -4.37 2.83
C TRP A 228 -3.29 -4.70 3.99
N ALA A 229 -1.98 -4.82 3.75
CA ALA A 229 -0.98 -4.97 4.80
C ALA A 229 -0.97 -3.79 5.78
N ILE A 230 -1.13 -2.54 5.30
CA ILE A 230 -1.30 -1.35 6.18
C ILE A 230 -2.52 -1.54 7.09
N THR A 231 -3.66 -1.95 6.56
CA THR A 231 -4.88 -2.15 7.37
C THR A 231 -4.72 -3.25 8.41
N ILE A 232 -4.03 -4.34 8.06
CA ILE A 232 -3.72 -5.43 9.00
C ILE A 232 -2.78 -4.92 10.10
N GLY A 233 -1.75 -4.14 9.75
CA GLY A 233 -0.85 -3.51 10.70
C GLY A 233 -1.61 -2.63 11.71
N LEU A 234 -2.54 -1.79 11.24
CA LEU A 234 -3.42 -0.97 12.08
C LEU A 234 -4.24 -1.82 13.06
N LEU A 235 -4.82 -2.93 12.59
CA LEU A 235 -5.60 -3.84 13.43
C LEU A 235 -4.73 -4.53 14.49
N VAL A 236 -3.56 -5.05 14.11
CA VAL A 236 -2.65 -5.73 15.04
C VAL A 236 -2.13 -4.74 16.09
N ALA A 237 -1.82 -3.50 15.71
CA ALA A 237 -1.45 -2.45 16.65
C ALA A 237 -2.59 -2.11 17.62
N ALA A 238 -3.84 -2.01 17.14
CA ALA A 238 -5.00 -1.78 17.99
C ALA A 238 -5.21 -2.93 19.00
N VAL A 239 -4.99 -4.19 18.58
CA VAL A 239 -5.03 -5.36 19.47
C VAL A 239 -3.89 -5.31 20.50
N ALA A 240 -2.67 -4.97 20.09
CA ALA A 240 -1.53 -4.84 21.00
C ALA A 240 -1.81 -3.77 22.06
N ASN A 241 -2.29 -2.60 21.65
CA ASN A 241 -2.71 -1.53 22.55
C ASN A 241 -3.83 -1.96 23.51
N LYS A 242 -4.85 -2.67 23.01
CA LYS A 242 -5.94 -3.18 23.85
C LYS A 242 -5.44 -4.17 24.90
N CYS A 243 -4.45 -4.98 24.56
CA CYS A 243 -3.83 -5.94 25.49
C CYS A 243 -2.98 -5.25 26.57
N THR A 244 -2.45 -4.06 26.31
CA THR A 244 -1.54 -3.36 27.24
C THR A 244 -2.15 -2.13 27.92
N GLU A 245 -3.35 -1.68 27.52
CA GLU A 245 -4.00 -0.47 28.06
C GLU A 245 -4.17 -0.49 29.59
N GLY A 246 -4.46 -1.65 30.18
CA GLY A 246 -4.74 -1.79 31.61
C GLY A 246 -3.49 -1.87 32.50
N ARG A 247 -2.30 -1.79 31.89
CA ARG A 247 -1.03 -1.89 32.61
C ARG A 247 -0.67 -0.55 33.26
N LYS A 248 -0.18 -0.62 34.50
CA LYS A 248 0.27 0.55 35.29
C LYS A 248 1.79 0.72 35.33
N ASP A 249 2.51 0.00 34.47
CA ASP A 249 3.97 0.03 34.36
C ASP A 249 4.39 0.50 32.95
N SER A 250 5.69 0.70 32.76
CA SER A 250 6.28 1.10 31.47
C SER A 250 6.03 0.08 30.35
N GLY A 251 5.69 -1.17 30.71
CA GLY A 251 5.23 -2.18 29.76
C GLY A 251 3.98 -1.77 28.95
N SER A 252 3.17 -0.82 29.44
CA SER A 252 2.00 -0.28 28.74
C SER A 252 2.33 0.18 27.31
N TYR A 253 3.35 1.03 27.13
CA TYR A 253 3.77 1.58 25.83
C TYR A 253 5.00 0.85 25.25
N ARG A 254 5.91 0.32 26.08
CA ARG A 254 7.12 -0.34 25.59
C ARG A 254 6.83 -1.62 24.82
N ILE A 255 5.88 -2.43 25.28
CA ILE A 255 5.50 -3.68 24.61
C ILE A 255 4.96 -3.43 23.20
N PRO A 256 3.93 -2.58 22.99
CA PRO A 256 3.41 -2.34 21.64
C PRO A 256 4.46 -1.70 20.74
N ILE A 257 5.33 -0.82 21.24
CA ILE A 257 6.44 -0.25 20.45
C ILE A 257 7.46 -1.33 20.06
N ALA A 258 7.91 -2.15 21.01
CA ALA A 258 8.95 -3.16 20.79
C ALA A 258 8.53 -4.26 19.81
N LEU A 259 7.23 -4.57 19.69
CA LEU A 259 6.73 -5.51 18.69
C LEU A 259 7.08 -5.09 17.25
N GLN A 260 7.34 -3.81 16.99
CA GLN A 260 7.79 -3.33 15.68
C GLN A 260 9.10 -3.97 15.21
N PHE A 261 10.00 -4.30 16.14
CA PHE A 261 11.23 -5.03 15.80
C PHE A 261 10.95 -6.37 15.13
N ALA A 262 9.94 -7.10 15.59
CA ALA A 262 9.60 -8.41 15.04
C ALA A 262 9.15 -8.29 13.59
N TRP A 263 8.29 -7.31 13.30
CA TRP A 263 7.79 -7.05 11.94
C TRP A 263 8.90 -6.57 11.02
N ALA A 264 9.80 -5.72 11.52
CA ALA A 264 10.95 -5.22 10.76
C ALA A 264 11.93 -6.35 10.40
N LEU A 265 12.18 -7.28 11.33
CA LEU A 265 13.02 -8.45 11.10
C LEU A 265 12.41 -9.39 10.07
N ILE A 266 11.10 -9.66 10.14
CA ILE A 266 10.39 -10.50 9.16
C ILE A 266 10.58 -9.93 7.75
N LEU A 267 10.32 -8.63 7.55
CA LEU A 267 10.49 -8.00 6.24
C LEU A 267 11.95 -8.04 5.79
N SER A 268 12.89 -7.63 6.65
CA SER A 268 14.31 -7.54 6.30
C SER A 268 14.88 -8.90 5.89
N ILE A 269 14.62 -9.94 6.68
CA ILE A 269 15.11 -11.31 6.43
C ILE A 269 14.51 -11.86 5.13
N GLY A 270 13.20 -11.70 4.90
CA GLY A 270 12.61 -12.21 3.66
C GLY A 270 13.07 -11.45 2.42
N MET A 271 13.33 -10.13 2.53
CA MET A 271 13.90 -9.36 1.42
C MET A 271 15.32 -9.84 1.02
N PHE A 272 16.09 -10.48 1.91
CA PHE A 272 17.36 -11.11 1.52
C PHE A 272 17.19 -12.30 0.56
N LEU A 273 16.03 -12.97 0.57
CA LEU A 273 15.76 -14.15 -0.25
C LEU A 273 15.21 -13.78 -1.64
N LEU A 274 14.66 -12.57 -1.78
CA LEU A 274 14.02 -12.09 -2.99
C LEU A 274 15.02 -11.54 -4.02
N PRO A 275 14.72 -11.61 -5.34
CA PRO A 275 15.56 -11.00 -6.36
C PRO A 275 15.44 -9.47 -6.36
N GLU A 276 16.42 -8.78 -6.91
CA GLU A 276 16.28 -7.36 -7.28
C GLU A 276 15.44 -7.24 -8.55
N THR A 277 14.79 -6.08 -8.78
CA THR A 277 13.91 -5.87 -9.94
C THR A 277 14.67 -5.92 -11.27
N PRO A 278 14.08 -6.48 -12.34
CA PRO A 278 14.74 -6.54 -13.64
C PRO A 278 14.93 -5.14 -14.25
N ARG A 279 13.94 -4.26 -14.04
CA ARG A 279 13.96 -2.85 -14.47
C ARG A 279 15.09 -2.04 -13.84
N PHE A 280 15.46 -2.32 -12.59
CA PHE A 280 16.65 -1.73 -11.99
C PHE A 280 17.94 -2.13 -12.72
N TRP A 281 18.11 -3.41 -13.04
CA TRP A 281 19.31 -3.88 -13.74
C TRP A 281 19.40 -3.36 -15.18
N VAL A 282 18.26 -3.24 -15.87
CA VAL A 282 18.19 -2.55 -17.19
C VAL A 282 18.66 -1.10 -17.06
N SER A 283 18.22 -0.37 -16.02
CA SER A 283 18.68 1.01 -15.78
C SER A 283 20.17 1.14 -15.43
N LYS A 284 20.83 0.02 -15.09
CA LYS A 284 22.27 -0.09 -14.84
C LYS A 284 23.05 -0.65 -16.03
N SER A 285 22.37 -0.92 -17.15
CA SER A 285 22.95 -1.55 -18.33
C SER A 285 23.58 -2.93 -18.04
N ASP A 286 23.09 -3.64 -17.00
CA ASP A 286 23.56 -4.99 -16.64
C ASP A 286 22.57 -6.04 -17.14
N GLU A 287 22.77 -6.45 -18.38
CA GLU A 287 21.91 -7.41 -19.08
C GLU A 287 21.86 -8.78 -18.41
N VAL A 288 23.02 -9.28 -17.95
CA VAL A 288 23.13 -10.61 -17.34
C VAL A 288 22.28 -10.69 -16.07
N LYS A 289 22.37 -9.68 -15.20
CA LYS A 289 21.56 -9.64 -13.96
C LYS A 289 20.10 -9.32 -14.23
N ALA A 290 19.78 -8.53 -15.25
CA ALA A 290 18.40 -8.27 -15.66
C ALA A 290 17.71 -9.57 -16.11
N LYS A 291 18.36 -10.34 -16.99
CA LYS A 291 17.87 -11.64 -17.45
C LYS A 291 17.79 -12.67 -16.31
N ASP A 292 18.77 -12.71 -15.40
CA ASP A 292 18.69 -13.59 -14.22
C ASP A 292 17.52 -13.21 -13.27
N SER A 293 17.26 -11.92 -13.08
CA SER A 293 16.11 -11.48 -12.29
C SER A 293 14.78 -11.93 -12.92
N LEU A 294 14.61 -11.73 -14.24
CA LEU A 294 13.44 -12.22 -14.97
C LEU A 294 13.33 -13.74 -14.89
N ARG A 295 14.43 -14.48 -15.07
CA ARG A 295 14.52 -15.93 -14.94
C ARG A 295 13.99 -16.38 -13.57
N ARG A 296 14.43 -15.71 -12.50
CA ARG A 296 13.96 -15.99 -11.15
C ARG A 296 12.49 -15.67 -10.98
N LEU A 297 12.00 -14.54 -11.49
CA LEU A 297 10.60 -14.11 -11.32
C LEU A 297 9.60 -14.94 -12.14
N ARG A 298 9.96 -15.33 -13.37
CA ARG A 298 9.10 -16.07 -14.31
C ARG A 298 9.30 -17.59 -14.25
N LYS A 299 10.36 -18.07 -13.59
CA LYS A 299 10.78 -19.49 -13.58
C LYS A 299 10.91 -20.07 -15.01
N LEU A 300 11.42 -19.28 -15.94
CA LEU A 300 11.75 -19.72 -17.28
C LEU A 300 13.27 -19.84 -17.46
N PRO A 301 13.78 -20.66 -18.39
CA PRO A 301 15.15 -20.59 -18.86
C PRO A 301 15.50 -19.20 -19.40
N ILE A 302 16.77 -18.81 -19.33
CA ILE A 302 17.25 -17.50 -19.81
C ILE A 302 16.96 -17.32 -21.30
N ASP A 303 17.04 -18.39 -22.08
CA ASP A 303 16.90 -18.35 -23.54
C ASP A 303 15.45 -18.54 -24.03
N HIS A 304 14.48 -18.54 -23.11
CA HIS A 304 13.07 -18.72 -23.48
C HIS A 304 12.55 -17.50 -24.27
N PRO A 305 11.89 -17.68 -25.43
CA PRO A 305 11.42 -16.59 -26.28
C PRO A 305 10.61 -15.51 -25.53
N ASP A 306 9.64 -15.91 -24.71
CA ASP A 306 8.85 -14.97 -23.89
C ASP A 306 9.66 -14.13 -22.90
N LEU A 307 10.73 -14.72 -22.31
CA LEU A 307 11.59 -14.01 -21.36
C LEU A 307 12.45 -12.99 -22.11
N ILE A 308 13.02 -13.40 -23.25
CA ILE A 308 13.78 -12.50 -24.13
C ILE A 308 12.87 -11.37 -24.60
N GLU A 309 11.65 -11.67 -25.03
CA GLU A 309 10.71 -10.65 -25.50
C GLU A 309 10.35 -9.66 -24.38
N GLU A 310 10.08 -10.12 -23.16
CA GLU A 310 9.83 -9.22 -22.01
C GLU A 310 11.07 -8.37 -21.67
N TYR A 311 12.27 -8.94 -21.78
CA TYR A 311 13.51 -8.20 -21.58
C TYR A 311 13.71 -7.10 -22.64
N GLU A 312 13.54 -7.44 -23.92
CA GLU A 312 13.68 -6.50 -25.03
C GLU A 312 12.61 -5.40 -24.99
N ASP A 313 11.37 -5.70 -24.56
CA ASP A 313 10.34 -4.66 -24.33
C ASP A 313 10.76 -3.65 -23.27
N ILE A 314 11.33 -4.14 -22.15
CA ILE A 314 11.80 -3.27 -21.06
C ILE A 314 13.00 -2.44 -21.52
N LYS A 315 13.93 -3.05 -22.27
CA LYS A 315 15.14 -2.39 -22.79
C LYS A 315 14.80 -1.33 -23.82
N ALA A 316 13.97 -1.65 -24.81
CA ALA A 316 13.53 -0.72 -25.85
C ALA A 316 12.83 0.51 -25.25
N ASN A 317 11.91 0.31 -24.29
CA ASN A 317 11.27 1.46 -23.63
C ASN A 317 12.29 2.31 -22.84
N PHE A 318 13.23 1.67 -22.13
CA PHE A 318 14.27 2.41 -21.41
C PHE A 318 15.18 3.23 -22.36
N GLU A 319 15.56 2.67 -23.49
CA GLU A 319 16.39 3.34 -24.50
C GLU A 319 15.63 4.51 -25.14
N PHE A 320 14.38 4.31 -25.55
CA PHE A 320 13.50 5.36 -26.07
C PHE A 320 13.35 6.49 -25.05
N GLU A 321 13.07 6.18 -23.79
CA GLU A 321 12.95 7.20 -22.74
C GLU A 321 14.28 7.94 -22.49
N SER A 322 15.42 7.26 -22.65
CA SER A 322 16.75 7.83 -22.40
C SER A 322 17.15 8.86 -23.45
N GLN A 323 16.57 8.80 -24.64
CA GLN A 323 16.74 9.82 -25.68
C GLN A 323 16.21 11.20 -25.23
N PHE A 324 15.22 11.23 -24.32
CA PHE A 324 14.66 12.47 -23.79
C PHE A 324 15.44 13.05 -22.59
N GLY A 325 16.61 12.49 -22.27
CA GLY A 325 17.58 13.02 -21.32
C GLY A 325 17.82 12.16 -20.07
N ASN A 326 18.90 12.50 -19.35
CA ASN A 326 19.34 11.78 -18.15
C ASN A 326 18.40 11.95 -16.96
N THR A 327 18.27 10.87 -16.17
CA THR A 327 17.42 10.71 -14.98
C THR A 327 17.72 11.71 -13.85
N SER A 328 17.29 12.95 -14.03
CA SER A 328 17.51 14.07 -13.11
C SER A 328 16.21 14.55 -12.47
N TRP A 329 16.31 15.22 -11.32
CA TRP A 329 15.14 15.85 -10.67
C TRP A 329 14.50 16.92 -11.56
N ALA A 330 15.29 17.64 -12.36
CA ALA A 330 14.77 18.63 -13.30
C ALA A 330 13.89 17.98 -14.39
N GLN A 331 14.22 16.77 -14.84
CA GLN A 331 13.46 16.05 -15.86
C GLN A 331 12.04 15.70 -15.39
N VAL A 332 11.84 15.47 -14.09
CA VAL A 332 10.53 15.16 -13.49
C VAL A 332 9.52 16.30 -13.71
N PHE A 333 10.00 17.54 -13.83
CA PHE A 333 9.16 18.73 -14.05
C PHE A 333 9.07 19.15 -15.52
N LYS A 334 9.79 18.49 -16.43
CA LYS A 334 9.70 18.78 -17.88
C LYS A 334 8.40 18.23 -18.45
N ASN A 335 7.93 18.83 -19.55
CA ASN A 335 6.70 18.41 -20.23
C ASN A 335 6.91 17.26 -21.25
N VAL A 336 8.04 16.55 -21.19
CA VAL A 336 8.25 15.36 -22.03
C VAL A 336 7.21 14.30 -21.64
N ASN A 337 6.54 13.66 -22.62
CA ASN A 337 5.53 12.61 -22.38
C ASN A 337 4.41 13.02 -21.40
N LYS A 338 3.96 14.28 -21.48
CA LYS A 338 2.95 14.88 -20.57
C LYS A 338 3.27 14.64 -19.08
N GLN A 339 4.56 14.52 -18.73
CA GLN A 339 5.01 14.14 -17.39
C GLN A 339 4.54 15.10 -16.29
N HIS A 340 4.41 16.41 -16.58
CA HIS A 340 3.83 17.35 -15.62
C HIS A 340 2.37 17.00 -15.24
N ARG A 341 1.56 16.49 -16.19
CA ARG A 341 0.17 16.06 -15.92
C ARG A 341 0.16 14.82 -15.05
N ARG A 342 1.04 13.86 -15.33
CA ARG A 342 1.23 12.65 -14.52
C ARG A 342 1.67 13.00 -13.10
N LEU A 343 2.62 13.93 -12.96
CA LEU A 343 3.10 14.39 -11.67
C LEU A 343 2.00 15.12 -10.90
N PHE A 344 1.31 16.06 -11.53
CA PHE A 344 0.20 16.80 -10.93
C PHE A 344 -0.92 15.85 -10.48
N MET A 345 -1.25 14.86 -11.30
CA MET A 345 -2.22 13.81 -10.97
C MET A 345 -1.77 13.02 -9.72
N GLY A 346 -0.55 12.47 -9.72
CA GLY A 346 -0.06 11.62 -8.63
C GLY A 346 0.18 12.36 -7.31
N VAL A 347 0.72 13.58 -7.36
CA VAL A 347 0.93 14.43 -6.17
C VAL A 347 -0.41 14.81 -5.54
N THR A 348 -1.37 15.24 -6.37
CA THR A 348 -2.68 15.68 -5.90
C THR A 348 -3.55 14.50 -5.46
N ILE A 349 -3.52 13.34 -6.11
CA ILE A 349 -4.31 12.17 -5.67
C ILE A 349 -3.84 11.66 -4.30
N HIS A 350 -2.53 11.66 -4.04
CA HIS A 350 -1.99 11.32 -2.72
C HIS A 350 -2.31 12.38 -1.66
N ALA A 351 -2.31 13.67 -2.02
CA ALA A 351 -2.78 14.73 -1.13
C ALA A 351 -4.24 14.52 -0.74
N LEU A 352 -5.10 14.32 -1.75
CA LEU A 352 -6.53 14.11 -1.57
C LEU A 352 -6.83 12.83 -0.78
N GLN A 353 -6.05 11.76 -0.96
CA GLN A 353 -6.17 10.53 -0.16
C GLN A 353 -6.08 10.84 1.35
N GLN A 354 -5.17 11.73 1.76
CA GLN A 354 -5.05 12.13 3.16
C GLN A 354 -6.16 13.10 3.58
N LEU A 355 -6.46 14.08 2.71
CA LEU A 355 -7.51 15.08 2.93
C LEU A 355 -8.92 14.51 2.99
N THR A 356 -9.11 13.22 2.65
CA THR A 356 -10.34 12.48 2.98
C THR A 356 -10.67 12.47 4.47
N GLY A 357 -9.70 12.77 5.34
CA GLY A 357 -9.86 12.77 6.80
C GLY A 357 -9.71 11.39 7.43
N ILE A 358 -9.23 10.38 6.69
CA ILE A 358 -9.12 9.02 7.23
C ILE A 358 -8.15 8.93 8.43
N ASN A 359 -7.03 9.67 8.37
CA ASN A 359 -6.01 9.66 9.42
C ASN A 359 -6.48 10.28 10.73
N PHE A 360 -7.43 11.21 10.66
CA PHE A 360 -8.05 11.74 11.87
C PHE A 360 -8.61 10.59 12.73
N ILE A 361 -9.35 9.68 12.11
CA ILE A 361 -9.96 8.55 12.81
C ILE A 361 -8.87 7.59 13.30
N PHE A 362 -7.82 7.32 12.51
CA PHE A 362 -6.80 6.36 12.94
C PHE A 362 -5.86 6.89 14.03
N TYR A 363 -5.52 8.18 14.02
CA TYR A 363 -4.68 8.77 15.07
C TYR A 363 -5.47 9.14 16.31
N TYR A 364 -6.64 9.76 16.13
CA TYR A 364 -7.37 10.42 17.21
C TYR A 364 -8.73 9.81 17.49
N GLY A 365 -9.16 8.77 16.75
CA GLY A 365 -10.47 8.14 16.91
C GLY A 365 -10.75 7.67 18.34
N THR A 366 -9.76 7.05 19.01
CA THR A 366 -9.89 6.66 20.43
C THR A 366 -10.20 7.84 21.34
N THR A 367 -9.52 8.97 21.13
CA THR A 367 -9.70 10.19 21.93
C THR A 367 -11.02 10.86 21.58
N PHE A 368 -11.36 10.95 20.29
CA PHE A 368 -12.61 11.52 19.79
C PHE A 368 -13.84 10.75 20.30
N PHE A 369 -13.84 9.42 20.19
CA PHE A 369 -14.94 8.58 20.69
C PHE A 369 -15.05 8.63 22.22
N LYS A 370 -13.93 8.75 22.94
CA LYS A 370 -13.94 8.95 24.39
C LYS A 370 -14.59 10.29 24.77
N SER A 371 -14.20 11.37 24.11
CA SER A 371 -14.77 12.71 24.31
C SER A 371 -16.25 12.78 23.94
N SER A 372 -16.69 11.93 23.00
CA SER A 372 -18.11 11.79 22.61
C SER A 372 -18.94 10.93 23.58
N GLY A 373 -18.42 10.62 24.77
CA GLY A 373 -19.16 9.89 25.82
C GLY A 373 -19.24 8.38 25.65
N ILE A 374 -18.46 7.78 24.74
CA ILE A 374 -18.50 6.33 24.51
C ILE A 374 -17.63 5.59 25.53
N LYS A 375 -18.25 4.65 26.27
CA LYS A 375 -17.63 3.91 27.39
C LYS A 375 -16.46 2.98 27.00
N ASN A 376 -16.31 2.58 25.73
CA ASN A 376 -15.28 1.64 25.27
C ASN A 376 -14.56 2.09 23.97
N PRO A 377 -13.77 3.19 24.00
CA PRO A 377 -13.16 3.78 22.81
C PRO A 377 -12.19 2.84 22.08
N PHE A 378 -11.38 2.07 22.83
CA PHE A 378 -10.46 1.08 22.24
C PHE A 378 -11.19 -0.05 21.52
N THR A 379 -12.36 -0.48 22.01
CA THR A 379 -13.17 -1.52 21.35
C THR A 379 -13.77 -1.00 20.04
N ILE A 380 -14.21 0.25 20.01
CA ILE A 380 -14.69 0.89 18.78
C ILE A 380 -13.55 1.05 17.78
N GLN A 381 -12.37 1.50 18.23
CA GLN A 381 -11.20 1.60 17.35
C GLN A 381 -10.80 0.23 16.77
N MET A 382 -10.90 -0.84 17.56
CA MET A 382 -10.67 -2.19 17.06
C MET A 382 -11.74 -2.59 16.04
N ALA A 383 -13.01 -2.28 16.29
CA ALA A 383 -14.11 -2.56 15.36
C ALA A 383 -13.95 -1.80 14.03
N THR A 384 -13.57 -0.51 14.06
CA THR A 384 -13.31 0.27 12.86
C THR A 384 -12.12 -0.27 12.06
N ASN A 385 -11.08 -0.75 12.74
CA ASN A 385 -9.95 -1.43 12.09
C ASN A 385 -10.35 -2.79 11.47
N ILE A 386 -11.27 -3.54 12.10
CA ILE A 386 -11.82 -4.77 11.51
C ILE A 386 -12.59 -4.45 10.22
N VAL A 387 -13.42 -3.40 10.23
CA VAL A 387 -14.12 -2.94 9.03
C VAL A 387 -13.12 -2.52 7.95
N ASN A 388 -12.07 -1.78 8.33
CA ASN A 388 -11.02 -1.36 7.41
C ASN A 388 -10.37 -2.57 6.70
N VAL A 389 -9.87 -3.55 7.47
CA VAL A 389 -9.26 -4.79 6.92
C VAL A 389 -10.26 -5.56 6.06
N GLY A 390 -11.48 -5.73 6.55
CA GLY A 390 -12.53 -6.50 5.88
C GLY A 390 -12.96 -5.87 4.55
N MET A 391 -13.00 -4.55 4.46
CA MET A 391 -13.43 -3.82 3.26
C MET A 391 -12.30 -3.54 2.27
N THR A 392 -11.05 -3.55 2.71
CA THR A 392 -9.90 -3.49 1.79
C THR A 392 -9.77 -4.74 0.93
N PHE A 393 -10.16 -5.92 1.44
CA PHE A 393 -10.11 -7.16 0.64
C PHE A 393 -11.02 -7.09 -0.62
N PRO A 394 -12.32 -6.72 -0.52
CA PRO A 394 -13.13 -6.37 -1.67
C PRO A 394 -12.48 -5.31 -2.56
N GLY A 395 -11.88 -4.26 -2.00
CA GLY A 395 -11.21 -3.22 -2.79
C GLY A 395 -10.08 -3.76 -3.68
N VAL A 396 -9.26 -4.67 -3.15
CA VAL A 396 -8.21 -5.37 -3.92
C VAL A 396 -8.80 -6.17 -5.08
N ALA A 397 -9.91 -6.87 -4.86
CA ALA A 397 -10.58 -7.66 -5.89
C ALA A 397 -11.30 -6.79 -6.94
N LEU A 398 -11.94 -5.70 -6.51
CA LEU A 398 -12.70 -4.81 -7.37
C LEU A 398 -11.78 -4.01 -8.32
N VAL A 399 -10.53 -3.75 -7.90
CA VAL A 399 -9.52 -3.02 -8.68
C VAL A 399 -9.32 -3.59 -10.08
N GLU A 400 -9.30 -4.92 -10.22
CA GLU A 400 -9.10 -5.57 -11.51
C GLU A 400 -10.42 -5.77 -12.28
N THR A 401 -11.57 -5.78 -11.60
CA THR A 401 -12.86 -6.03 -12.27
C THR A 401 -13.51 -4.75 -12.77
N ILE A 402 -13.57 -3.69 -11.96
CA ILE A 402 -14.29 -2.44 -12.27
C ILE A 402 -13.38 -1.38 -12.93
N GLY A 403 -12.08 -1.41 -12.63
CA GLY A 403 -11.13 -0.39 -13.06
C GLY A 403 -10.90 0.70 -12.01
N ARG A 404 -9.79 1.43 -12.15
CA ARG A 404 -9.28 2.34 -11.11
C ARG A 404 -10.15 3.60 -11.00
N ARG A 405 -10.54 4.16 -12.15
CA ARG A 405 -11.24 5.45 -12.23
C ARG A 405 -12.65 5.38 -11.67
N LYS A 406 -13.43 4.37 -12.09
CA LYS A 406 -14.83 4.19 -11.67
C LYS A 406 -14.93 3.94 -10.16
N LEU A 407 -14.01 3.15 -9.60
CA LEU A 407 -13.97 2.89 -8.16
C LEU A 407 -13.66 4.14 -7.35
N LEU A 408 -12.64 4.92 -7.74
CA LEU A 408 -12.32 6.18 -7.07
C LEU A 408 -13.52 7.14 -7.05
N LEU A 409 -14.23 7.29 -8.17
CA LEU A 409 -15.44 8.11 -8.25
C LEU A 409 -16.55 7.62 -7.31
N SER A 410 -16.85 6.31 -7.34
CA SER A 410 -17.87 5.72 -6.47
C SER A 410 -17.53 5.90 -4.98
N GLY A 411 -16.24 5.75 -4.64
CA GLY A 411 -15.72 5.95 -3.29
C GLY A 411 -15.90 7.38 -2.80
N SER A 412 -15.62 8.37 -3.65
CA SER A 412 -15.80 9.78 -3.31
C SER A 412 -17.24 10.10 -2.92
N VAL A 413 -18.22 9.52 -3.61
CA VAL A 413 -19.64 9.70 -3.29
C VAL A 413 -19.96 9.11 -1.92
N VAL A 414 -19.60 7.85 -1.67
CA VAL A 414 -19.87 7.16 -0.40
C VAL A 414 -19.23 7.89 0.78
N MET A 415 -17.96 8.29 0.64
CA MET A 415 -17.23 9.02 1.68
C MET A 415 -17.83 10.40 1.95
N SER A 416 -18.15 11.16 0.89
CA SER A 416 -18.73 12.51 1.03
C SER A 416 -20.07 12.47 1.74
N VAL A 417 -20.99 11.60 1.28
CA VAL A 417 -22.33 11.47 1.88
C VAL A 417 -22.22 11.06 3.36
N SER A 418 -21.39 10.06 3.65
CA SER A 418 -21.23 9.55 5.02
C SER A 418 -20.69 10.63 5.97
N GLN A 419 -19.64 11.36 5.56
CA GLN A 419 -19.05 12.40 6.42
C GLN A 419 -19.94 13.62 6.59
N LEU A 420 -20.65 14.06 5.54
CA LEU A 420 -21.59 15.16 5.66
C LEU A 420 -22.77 14.82 6.58
N LEU A 421 -23.20 13.55 6.60
CA LEU A 421 -24.19 13.06 7.56
C LEU A 421 -23.65 13.04 8.99
N VAL A 422 -22.41 12.59 9.20
CA VAL A 422 -21.74 12.67 10.52
C VAL A 422 -21.71 14.11 11.02
N ALA A 423 -21.28 15.05 10.16
CA ALA A 423 -21.20 16.46 10.52
C ALA A 423 -22.58 17.06 10.84
N SER A 424 -23.59 16.77 10.01
CA SER A 424 -24.95 17.33 10.15
C SER A 424 -25.64 16.82 11.41
N VAL A 425 -25.61 15.50 11.66
CA VAL A 425 -26.20 14.90 12.86
C VAL A 425 -25.48 15.38 14.12
N GLY A 426 -24.15 15.43 14.09
CA GLY A 426 -23.34 15.87 15.22
C GLY A 426 -23.47 17.35 15.56
N VAL A 427 -24.06 18.17 14.69
CA VAL A 427 -24.42 19.56 14.97
C VAL A 427 -25.88 19.69 15.41
N ALA A 428 -26.76 18.86 14.85
CA ALA A 428 -28.20 18.98 15.07
C ALA A 428 -28.66 18.49 16.46
N THR A 429 -28.01 17.47 17.04
CA THR A 429 -28.46 16.88 18.31
C THR A 429 -27.32 16.16 19.04
N ASP A 430 -27.37 16.20 20.38
CA ASP A 430 -26.53 15.38 21.26
C ASP A 430 -27.41 14.38 22.01
N SER A 431 -27.69 13.26 21.36
CA SER A 431 -28.47 12.16 21.92
C SER A 431 -27.75 10.83 21.74
N ARG A 432 -28.16 9.81 22.50
CA ARG A 432 -27.62 8.45 22.32
C ARG A 432 -27.79 7.95 20.88
N ALA A 433 -28.92 8.25 20.25
CA ALA A 433 -29.19 7.91 18.85
C ALA A 433 -28.25 8.66 17.90
N ALA A 434 -27.99 9.95 18.16
CA ALA A 434 -27.03 10.74 17.41
C ALA A 434 -25.63 10.12 17.49
N ASN A 435 -25.15 9.77 18.68
CA ASN A 435 -23.84 9.14 18.87
C ASN A 435 -23.72 7.79 18.15
N GLN A 436 -24.79 6.97 18.14
CA GLN A 436 -24.81 5.72 17.37
C GLN A 436 -24.76 5.98 15.86
N CYS A 437 -25.46 7.01 15.38
CA CYS A 437 -25.47 7.45 14.00
C CYS A 437 -24.06 7.91 13.55
N LEU A 438 -23.37 8.72 14.37
CA LEU A 438 -21.99 9.15 14.10
C LEU A 438 -21.04 7.96 13.91
N VAL A 439 -21.14 6.96 14.79
CA VAL A 439 -20.31 5.75 14.70
C VAL A 439 -20.65 4.95 13.45
N ALA A 440 -21.94 4.75 13.14
CA ALA A 440 -22.37 3.99 11.98
C ALA A 440 -21.88 4.62 10.66
N PHE A 441 -22.10 5.92 10.47
CA PHE A 441 -21.64 6.61 9.26
C PHE A 441 -20.12 6.76 9.21
N SER A 442 -19.42 6.84 10.34
CA SER A 442 -17.96 6.75 10.37
C SER A 442 -17.47 5.38 9.87
N CYS A 443 -18.13 4.29 10.24
CA CYS A 443 -17.82 2.96 9.72
C CYS A 443 -18.10 2.84 8.21
N ILE A 444 -19.19 3.42 7.71
CA ILE A 444 -19.49 3.44 6.27
C ILE A 444 -18.45 4.27 5.50
N PHE A 445 -18.03 5.41 6.04
CA PHE A 445 -16.93 6.20 5.50
C PHE A 445 -15.65 5.37 5.39
N ILE A 446 -15.24 4.68 6.47
CA ILE A 446 -14.05 3.82 6.48
C ILE A 446 -14.20 2.69 5.47
N ALA A 447 -15.37 2.06 5.39
CA ALA A 447 -15.65 1.00 4.42
C ALA A 447 -15.50 1.50 2.98
N GLY A 448 -16.05 2.66 2.66
CA GLY A 448 -15.89 3.32 1.36
C GLY A 448 -14.43 3.61 1.04
N PHE A 449 -13.70 4.26 1.97
CA PHE A 449 -12.28 4.55 1.80
C PHE A 449 -11.46 3.26 1.56
N ALA A 450 -11.65 2.25 2.40
CA ALA A 450 -10.93 0.99 2.38
C ALA A 450 -11.13 0.22 1.08
N ALA A 451 -12.36 0.22 0.55
CA ALA A 451 -12.71 -0.47 -0.70
C ALA A 451 -12.28 0.30 -1.96
N THR A 452 -11.95 1.59 -1.85
CA THR A 452 -11.62 2.43 -3.02
C THR A 452 -10.31 3.21 -2.83
N TRP A 453 -10.34 4.35 -2.15
CA TRP A 453 -9.27 5.37 -2.16
C TRP A 453 -8.00 4.89 -1.46
N GLY A 454 -8.12 4.01 -0.45
CA GLY A 454 -6.98 3.38 0.20
C GLY A 454 -6.04 2.68 -0.80
N PRO A 455 -6.47 1.57 -1.42
CA PRO A 455 -5.61 0.81 -2.34
C PRO A 455 -5.35 1.55 -3.66
N LEU A 456 -6.35 2.26 -4.20
CA LEU A 456 -6.29 2.80 -5.56
C LEU A 456 -5.28 3.91 -5.75
N CYS A 457 -5.10 4.80 -4.77
CA CYS A 457 -4.15 5.89 -4.91
C CYS A 457 -2.70 5.36 -5.07
N TRP A 458 -2.35 4.32 -4.32
CA TRP A 458 -1.05 3.65 -4.44
C TRP A 458 -0.88 2.95 -5.79
N ALA A 459 -1.92 2.24 -6.25
CA ALA A 459 -1.93 1.58 -7.54
C ALA A 459 -1.71 2.59 -8.68
N VAL A 460 -2.55 3.63 -8.74
CA VAL A 460 -2.49 4.69 -9.77
C VAL A 460 -1.11 5.34 -9.80
N VAL A 461 -0.55 5.73 -8.65
CA VAL A 461 0.78 6.36 -8.58
C VAL A 461 1.89 5.41 -9.07
N SER A 462 1.84 4.12 -8.73
CA SER A 462 2.86 3.16 -9.16
C SER A 462 2.80 2.83 -10.66
N GLU A 463 1.62 2.99 -11.28
CA GLU A 463 1.36 2.64 -12.68
C GLU A 463 1.57 3.83 -13.64
N SER A 464 1.55 5.08 -13.17
CA SER A 464 1.43 6.28 -14.02
C SER A 464 2.73 6.89 -14.55
N TYR A 465 3.90 6.36 -14.18
CA TYR A 465 5.18 6.99 -14.52
C TYR A 465 6.06 6.10 -15.39
N SER A 466 6.73 6.74 -16.35
CA SER A 466 7.73 6.12 -17.22
C SER A 466 9.00 5.76 -16.43
N LEU A 467 9.76 4.76 -16.87
CA LEU A 467 10.86 4.14 -16.12
C LEU A 467 11.93 5.15 -15.67
N ASN A 468 12.31 6.12 -16.50
CA ASN A 468 13.38 7.08 -16.23
C ASN A 468 13.08 8.03 -15.06
N VAL A 469 11.83 8.45 -14.93
CA VAL A 469 11.40 9.39 -13.89
C VAL A 469 10.59 8.71 -12.79
N ARG A 470 10.33 7.40 -12.90
CA ARG A 470 9.42 6.64 -12.03
C ARG A 470 9.74 6.81 -10.55
N GLN A 471 10.95 6.45 -10.14
CA GLN A 471 11.32 6.46 -8.72
C GLN A 471 11.23 7.87 -8.10
N LYS A 472 11.67 8.90 -8.82
CA LYS A 472 11.62 10.30 -8.36
C LYS A 472 10.20 10.84 -8.31
N SER A 473 9.36 10.47 -9.28
CA SER A 473 7.96 10.89 -9.34
C SER A 473 7.13 10.21 -8.24
N VAL A 474 7.30 8.90 -8.04
CA VAL A 474 6.68 8.15 -6.95
C VAL A 474 7.13 8.69 -5.59
N ALA A 475 8.40 9.06 -5.45
CA ALA A 475 8.91 9.71 -4.24
C ALA A 475 8.21 11.06 -3.96
N LEU A 476 8.00 11.91 -4.97
CA LEU A 476 7.25 13.17 -4.81
C LEU A 476 5.78 12.93 -4.43
N CYS A 477 5.13 11.94 -5.03
CA CYS A 477 3.76 11.58 -4.67
C CYS A 477 3.67 11.06 -3.25
N THR A 478 4.62 10.20 -2.85
CA THR A 478 4.70 9.65 -1.49
C THR A 478 5.03 10.75 -0.49
N ALA A 479 5.90 11.70 -0.83
CA ALA A 479 6.16 12.88 -0.01
C ALA A 479 4.89 13.74 0.13
N SER A 480 4.13 13.98 -0.94
CA SER A 480 2.83 14.67 -0.87
C SER A 480 1.88 14.00 0.12
N ASN A 481 1.76 12.67 0.05
CA ASN A 481 1.02 11.88 1.04
C ASN A 481 1.45 12.21 2.47
N TRP A 482 2.74 12.10 2.75
CA TRP A 482 3.26 12.33 4.10
C TRP A 482 3.20 13.77 4.57
N LEU A 483 3.30 14.74 3.66
CA LEU A 483 3.12 16.16 3.98
C LEU A 483 1.70 16.44 4.48
N TRP A 484 0.69 15.93 3.78
CA TRP A 484 -0.71 16.09 4.19
C TRP A 484 -1.04 15.25 5.41
N ASN A 485 -0.41 14.09 5.58
CA ASN A 485 -0.48 13.31 6.81
C ASN A 485 0.07 14.10 8.01
N PHE A 486 1.24 14.75 7.85
CA PHE A 486 1.80 15.66 8.86
C PHE A 486 0.86 16.83 9.16
N ALA A 487 0.35 17.50 8.12
CA ALA A 487 -0.54 18.65 8.28
C ALA A 487 -1.81 18.28 9.06
N ILE A 488 -2.45 17.15 8.73
CA ILE A 488 -3.64 16.67 9.42
C ILE A 488 -3.31 16.21 10.84
N GLY A 489 -2.23 15.45 11.01
CA GLY A 489 -1.77 14.99 12.31
C GLY A 489 -1.48 16.14 13.27
N TYR A 490 -0.84 17.21 12.78
CA TYR A 490 -0.50 18.39 13.56
C TYR A 490 -1.70 19.31 13.82
N SER A 491 -2.55 19.56 12.82
CA SER A 491 -3.67 20.50 12.97
C SER A 491 -4.86 19.92 13.74
N THR A 492 -5.07 18.61 13.70
CA THR A 492 -6.27 17.96 14.25
C THR A 492 -6.51 18.31 15.73
N PRO A 493 -5.55 18.18 16.66
CA PRO A 493 -5.81 18.50 18.06
C PRO A 493 -6.25 19.95 18.25
N TYR A 494 -5.65 20.90 17.54
CA TYR A 494 -6.06 22.30 17.57
C TYR A 494 -7.44 22.55 16.96
N MET A 495 -7.85 21.75 15.97
CA MET A 495 -9.17 21.85 15.35
C MET A 495 -10.27 21.30 16.26
N VAL A 496 -10.02 20.20 16.97
CA VAL A 496 -11.06 19.41 17.65
C VAL A 496 -11.10 19.63 19.16
N ASP A 497 -9.95 19.78 19.84
CA ASP A 497 -9.92 19.92 21.29
C ASP A 497 -10.55 21.25 21.74
N SER A 498 -11.22 21.24 22.89
CA SER A 498 -11.67 22.45 23.56
C SER A 498 -10.51 23.13 24.29
N GLY A 499 -10.37 24.45 24.21
CA GLY A 499 -9.35 25.18 24.96
C GLY A 499 -9.02 26.54 24.35
N LYS A 500 -8.34 27.40 25.12
CA LYS A 500 -7.89 28.71 24.64
C LYS A 500 -6.88 28.51 23.51
N GLY A 501 -7.20 29.03 22.31
CA GLY A 501 -6.38 28.89 21.11
C GLY A 501 -6.75 27.70 20.21
N ASN A 502 -7.72 26.86 20.59
CA ASN A 502 -8.25 25.78 19.77
C ASN A 502 -9.59 26.17 19.13
N ALA A 503 -9.90 25.60 17.97
CA ALA A 503 -11.11 25.91 17.21
C ALA A 503 -12.37 25.21 17.75
N ASN A 504 -12.23 24.16 18.57
CA ASN A 504 -13.33 23.42 19.19
C ASN A 504 -14.43 23.00 18.19
N LEU A 505 -14.03 22.51 17.03
CA LEU A 505 -14.95 22.15 15.96
C LEU A 505 -15.75 20.89 16.28
N GLY A 506 -15.24 19.99 17.13
CA GLY A 506 -15.90 18.72 17.44
C GLY A 506 -16.27 17.95 16.17
N SER A 507 -17.55 17.63 16.01
CA SER A 507 -18.11 16.95 14.82
C SER A 507 -18.08 17.79 13.53
N LYS A 508 -17.99 19.13 13.62
CA LYS A 508 -18.01 20.03 12.45
C LYS A 508 -16.81 19.83 11.52
N VAL A 509 -15.73 19.24 12.04
CA VAL A 509 -14.53 18.91 11.25
C VAL A 509 -14.86 18.00 10.05
N PHE A 510 -15.90 17.17 10.16
CA PHE A 510 -16.35 16.31 9.07
C PHE A 510 -16.95 17.08 7.89
N PHE A 511 -17.39 18.34 8.04
CA PHE A 511 -17.75 19.19 6.89
C PHE A 511 -16.53 19.52 6.03
N ILE A 512 -15.37 19.73 6.66
CA ILE A 512 -14.12 20.05 5.94
C ILE A 512 -13.68 18.84 5.12
N TRP A 513 -13.59 17.66 5.74
CA TRP A 513 -13.20 16.43 5.03
C TRP A 513 -14.25 15.98 4.02
N GLY A 514 -15.55 16.13 4.33
CA GLY A 514 -16.63 15.87 3.39
C GLY A 514 -16.52 16.73 2.13
N GLY A 515 -16.20 18.02 2.30
CA GLY A 515 -15.91 18.93 1.19
C GLY A 515 -14.70 18.50 0.36
N PHE A 516 -13.60 18.11 1.00
CA PHE A 516 -12.43 17.58 0.29
C PHE A 516 -12.71 16.27 -0.45
N ASN A 517 -13.61 15.42 0.06
CA ASN A 517 -14.04 14.21 -0.66
C ASN A 517 -14.81 14.53 -1.95
N VAL A 518 -15.65 15.59 -1.95
CA VAL A 518 -16.33 16.09 -3.15
C VAL A 518 -15.31 16.64 -4.15
N ILE A 519 -14.38 17.50 -3.68
CA ILE A 519 -13.28 18.02 -4.50
C ILE A 519 -12.46 16.86 -5.09
N GLY A 520 -12.20 15.83 -4.29
CA GLY A 520 -11.50 14.63 -4.74
C GLY A 520 -12.23 13.88 -5.85
N GLY A 521 -13.55 13.76 -5.75
CA GLY A 521 -14.37 13.17 -6.82
C GLY A 521 -14.29 13.97 -8.13
N ILE A 522 -14.38 15.30 -8.06
CA ILE A 522 -14.22 16.19 -9.22
C ILE A 522 -12.82 16.04 -9.83
N PHE A 523 -11.78 16.00 -8.98
CA PHE A 523 -10.41 15.83 -9.42
C PHE A 523 -10.20 14.50 -10.16
N VAL A 524 -10.69 13.39 -9.59
CA VAL A 524 -10.63 12.07 -10.23
C VAL A 524 -11.29 12.11 -11.60
N TYR A 525 -12.46 12.73 -11.71
CA TYR A 525 -13.14 12.87 -12.99
C TYR A 525 -12.28 13.62 -14.03
N LEU A 526 -11.61 14.70 -13.65
CA LEU A 526 -10.87 15.53 -14.59
C LEU A 526 -9.47 15.01 -14.94
N PHE A 527 -8.78 14.34 -14.02
CA PHE A 527 -7.33 14.12 -14.14
C PHE A 527 -6.84 12.66 -14.06
N VAL A 528 -7.66 11.71 -13.58
CA VAL A 528 -7.23 10.31 -13.42
C VAL A 528 -7.55 9.47 -14.65
N TYR A 529 -6.52 8.88 -15.26
CA TYR A 529 -6.63 8.00 -16.42
C TYR A 529 -6.93 6.57 -15.98
N GLU A 530 -7.62 5.79 -16.83
CA GLU A 530 -7.85 4.37 -16.59
C GLU A 530 -6.64 3.55 -17.03
N THR A 531 -6.06 2.78 -16.10
CA THR A 531 -4.83 2.00 -16.31
C THR A 531 -5.07 0.49 -16.32
N LYS A 532 -6.30 0.05 -16.06
CA LYS A 532 -6.66 -1.37 -15.98
C LYS A 532 -6.23 -2.13 -17.24
N GLY A 533 -5.49 -3.23 -17.03
CA GLY A 533 -5.14 -4.19 -18.08
C GLY A 533 -3.97 -3.77 -18.96
N LEU A 534 -3.35 -2.61 -18.73
CA LEU A 534 -2.24 -2.12 -19.53
C LEU A 534 -0.87 -2.50 -18.90
N SER A 535 0.13 -2.76 -19.74
CA SER A 535 1.54 -2.78 -19.33
C SER A 535 2.00 -1.38 -18.93
N LEU A 536 3.13 -1.26 -18.23
CA LEU A 536 3.63 0.08 -17.83
C LEU A 536 4.01 0.89 -19.07
N GLU A 537 4.52 0.18 -20.08
CA GLU A 537 4.92 0.67 -21.38
C GLU A 537 3.67 1.15 -22.17
N GLN A 538 2.57 0.39 -22.19
CA GLN A 538 1.31 0.80 -22.82
C GLN A 538 0.65 2.01 -22.13
N ILE A 539 0.88 2.21 -20.83
CA ILE A 539 0.42 3.42 -20.13
C ILE A 539 1.22 4.64 -20.63
N ASP A 540 2.51 4.49 -20.94
CA ASP A 540 3.31 5.56 -21.58
C ASP A 540 2.72 5.96 -22.93
N GLU A 541 2.36 4.98 -23.74
CA GLU A 541 1.67 5.20 -25.02
C GLU A 541 0.32 5.93 -24.85
N MET A 542 -0.52 5.47 -23.92
CA MET A 542 -1.83 6.08 -23.64
C MET A 542 -1.71 7.58 -23.33
N TYR A 543 -0.72 7.96 -22.53
CA TYR A 543 -0.54 9.36 -22.15
C TYR A 543 -0.11 10.23 -23.34
N LEU A 544 0.60 9.69 -24.32
CA LEU A 544 0.92 10.40 -25.57
C LEU A 544 -0.34 10.60 -26.42
N MET A 545 -1.12 9.54 -26.60
CA MET A 545 -2.23 9.47 -27.55
C MET A 545 -3.53 10.13 -27.05
N VAL A 546 -3.81 10.02 -25.75
CA VAL A 546 -5.05 10.52 -25.15
C VAL A 546 -4.81 11.87 -24.47
N ASP A 547 -5.61 12.88 -24.84
CA ASP A 547 -5.46 14.24 -24.30
C ASP A 547 -6.27 14.47 -23.01
N LYS A 548 -7.41 13.79 -22.88
CA LYS A 548 -8.38 13.98 -21.78
C LYS A 548 -8.52 12.71 -20.95
N ALA A 549 -8.41 12.84 -19.62
CA ALA A 549 -8.46 11.70 -18.72
C ALA A 549 -9.78 10.90 -18.80
N TRP A 550 -10.92 11.58 -19.00
CA TRP A 550 -12.23 10.93 -19.12
C TRP A 550 -12.42 10.16 -20.43
N GLU A 551 -11.54 10.29 -21.42
CA GLU A 551 -11.58 9.53 -22.68
C GLU A 551 -10.67 8.29 -22.63
N SER A 552 -9.82 8.16 -21.61
CA SER A 552 -8.83 7.07 -21.48
C SER A 552 -9.42 5.65 -21.51
N TYR A 553 -10.68 5.46 -21.10
CA TYR A 553 -11.32 4.14 -21.12
C TYR A 553 -11.56 3.58 -22.52
N LYS A 554 -11.44 4.42 -23.56
CA LYS A 554 -11.58 4.03 -24.98
C LYS A 554 -10.24 3.66 -25.64
N PHE A 555 -9.13 3.82 -24.93
CA PHE A 555 -7.80 3.58 -25.48
C PHE A 555 -7.58 2.10 -25.79
N VAL A 556 -7.00 1.83 -26.97
CA VAL A 556 -6.59 0.50 -27.40
C VAL A 556 -5.07 0.56 -27.64
N PRO A 557 -4.26 -0.27 -26.95
CA PRO A 557 -2.81 -0.23 -27.09
C PRO A 557 -2.36 -0.76 -28.45
N SER A 558 -1.30 -0.18 -29.04
CA SER A 558 -0.68 -0.74 -30.24
C SER A 558 0.25 -1.92 -29.89
N SER A 559 0.37 -2.87 -30.82
CA SER A 559 1.35 -3.96 -30.71
C SER A 559 2.76 -3.40 -30.88
N HIS A 560 3.64 -3.61 -29.90
CA HIS A 560 5.06 -3.20 -29.97
C HIS A 560 5.32 -1.71 -30.25
N ALA A 561 4.49 -0.82 -29.71
CA ALA A 561 4.52 0.64 -29.90
C ALA A 561 5.91 1.31 -29.92
N PHE A 562 6.86 0.81 -29.12
CA PHE A 562 8.21 1.38 -28.97
C PHE A 562 9.31 0.63 -29.73
N ARG A 563 9.00 -0.48 -30.41
CA ARG A 563 9.94 -1.19 -31.29
C ARG A 563 9.87 -0.69 -32.74
N ASP A 564 8.71 -0.17 -33.14
CA ASP A 564 8.49 0.39 -34.47
C ASP A 564 8.91 1.87 -34.49
N GLU A 565 10.09 2.18 -35.02
CA GLU A 565 10.64 3.55 -35.13
C GLU A 565 9.72 4.55 -35.86
N ASN A 566 8.71 4.06 -36.59
CA ASN A 566 7.76 4.87 -37.36
C ASN A 566 6.56 5.40 -36.55
N VAL A 567 6.38 5.00 -35.29
CA VAL A 567 5.19 5.38 -34.49
C VAL A 567 5.38 6.73 -33.78
N PHE A 568 6.61 7.07 -33.40
CA PHE A 568 6.91 8.30 -32.65
C PHE A 568 8.11 9.04 -33.25
N GLY A 569 7.84 10.18 -33.91
CA GLY A 569 8.92 11.07 -34.39
C GLY A 569 9.71 11.71 -33.23
N PRO A 570 10.89 12.30 -33.50
CA PRO A 570 11.77 12.90 -32.49
C PRO A 570 11.16 14.05 -31.67
N SER A 571 9.96 14.52 -32.04
CA SER A 571 9.16 15.54 -31.37
C SER A 571 8.05 14.98 -30.44
N GLY A 572 7.81 13.65 -30.43
CA GLY A 572 6.65 13.08 -29.75
C GLY A 572 5.30 13.46 -30.39
N GLU A 573 5.30 13.86 -31.66
CA GLU A 573 4.08 14.12 -32.42
C GLU A 573 3.34 12.82 -32.74
N LYS A 574 2.00 12.95 -32.77
CA LYS A 574 1.04 11.85 -32.98
C LYS A 574 1.45 11.01 -34.21
N PRO A 575 1.34 9.68 -34.15
CA PRO A 575 1.34 8.89 -35.38
C PRO A 575 0.16 9.38 -36.22
N LYS A 576 0.38 9.57 -37.53
CA LYS A 576 -0.72 9.70 -38.46
C LYS A 576 -1.50 8.38 -38.40
N THR A 577 -2.71 8.41 -37.85
CA THR A 577 -3.64 7.29 -37.96
C THR A 577 -3.97 7.09 -39.43
N GLU A 578 -3.25 6.18 -40.09
CA GLU A 578 -3.79 5.50 -41.26
C GLU A 578 -4.87 4.54 -40.76
N HIS A 579 -6.13 4.94 -40.91
CA HIS A 579 -7.24 4.01 -40.90
C HIS A 579 -7.07 3.06 -42.09
N SER A 580 -6.58 1.86 -41.87
CA SER A 580 -6.57 0.79 -42.87
C SER A 580 -7.05 -0.53 -42.25
N VAL A 581 -8.30 -0.55 -41.76
CA VAL A 581 -9.00 -1.81 -41.41
C VAL A 581 -10.47 -1.84 -41.90
N GLU A 582 -10.91 -0.93 -42.79
CA GLU A 582 -12.29 -0.96 -43.31
C GLU A 582 -12.46 -1.43 -44.77
N ASP A 583 -11.38 -1.67 -45.54
CA ASP A 583 -11.49 -1.98 -46.98
C ASP A 583 -11.24 -3.46 -47.38
N SER A 584 -11.49 -4.44 -46.50
CA SER A 584 -11.30 -5.86 -46.86
C SER A 584 -12.45 -6.81 -46.49
N ILE A 585 -13.68 -6.31 -46.37
CA ILE A 585 -14.89 -7.15 -46.27
C ILE A 585 -15.80 -7.10 -47.51
N GLU A 586 -15.52 -6.25 -48.50
CA GLU A 586 -16.16 -6.33 -49.82
C GLU A 586 -15.18 -6.80 -50.90
N GLN A 587 -14.89 -8.11 -50.92
CA GLN A 587 -14.63 -8.93 -52.13
C GLN A 587 -14.19 -10.33 -51.70
N VAL A 588 -15.16 -11.23 -51.49
CA VAL A 588 -15.32 -12.60 -52.06
C VAL A 588 -16.61 -13.20 -51.50
#